data_AF-A0A368CIP1-F1
#
_entry.id   AF-A0A368CIP1-F1
#
_cell.length_a   1.000
_cell.length_b   1.000
_cell.length_c   1.000
_cell.angle_alpha   90.00
_cell.angle_beta   90.00
_cell.angle_gamma   90.00
#
_symmetry.space_group_name_H-M   'P 1'
#
loop_
_entity.id
_entity.type
_entity.pdbx_description
1 polymer ?
#
loop_
_entity_poly.entity_id
_entity_poly.type
_entity_poly.pdbx_seq_one_letter_code
_entity_poly.pdbx_strand_id
1 'polypeptide(L)' 'MSFNVACHRVDEGADISSQSNYPNSFRAYCHARSQVLQHGMSCTIINTESGQIDSQLDPTTERRLTPLESGS' A
#
# COMPACT_ATOMS: atom_id res chain seq x y z
N MET A 1 11.17 -2.74 -15.64
CA MET A 1 10.22 -2.05 -14.76
C MET A 1 9.90 -2.89 -13.53
N SER A 2 10.30 -2.40 -12.36
CA SER A 2 10.04 -3.01 -11.05
C SER A 2 9.54 -1.95 -10.07
N PHE A 3 8.85 -2.40 -9.03
CA PHE A 3 8.15 -1.56 -8.07
C PHE A 3 8.53 -1.97 -6.66
N ASN A 4 8.87 -0.99 -5.84
CA ASN A 4 9.10 -1.17 -4.41
C ASN A 4 7.84 -0.74 -3.66
N VAL A 5 7.36 -1.59 -2.75
CA VAL A 5 6.26 -1.27 -1.85
C VAL A 5 6.86 -1.07 -0.48
N ALA A 6 6.75 0.15 0.06
CA ALA A 6 7.16 0.50 1.40
C ALA A 6 5.92 0.78 2.24
N CYS A 7 5.67 -0.04 3.25
CA CYS A 7 4.54 0.09 4.17
C CYS A 7 5.02 0.49 5.56
N HIS A 8 4.31 1.42 6.20
CA HIS A 8 4.54 1.89 7.55
C HIS A 8 3.24 1.83 8.36
N ARG A 9 3.38 1.64 9.68
CA ARG A 9 2.25 1.77 10.61
C ARG A 9 1.93 3.24 10.79
N VAL A 10 0.64 3.56 10.87
CA VAL A 10 0.16 4.95 11.01
C VAL A 10 0.58 5.55 12.36
N ASP A 11 0.76 4.71 13.39
CA ASP A 11 1.03 5.14 14.77
C ASP A 11 2.51 5.25 15.15
N GLU A 12 3.43 4.64 14.39
CA GLU A 12 4.81 4.38 14.85
C GLU A 12 5.85 5.39 14.33
N GLY A 13 5.42 6.53 13.79
CA GLY A 13 6.32 7.41 13.02
C GLY A 13 6.67 6.78 11.68
N ALA A 14 7.24 7.55 10.76
CA ALA A 14 7.40 7.16 9.34
C ALA A 14 8.41 6.02 9.07
N ASP A 15 8.68 5.15 10.04
CA ASP A 15 9.57 4.00 9.90
C ASP A 15 8.94 2.90 9.07
N ILE A 16 9.71 2.40 8.09
CA ILE A 16 9.27 1.35 7.17
C ILE A 16 9.12 0.04 7.96
N SER A 17 7.87 -0.36 8.20
CA SER A 17 7.54 -1.60 8.90
C SER A 17 7.65 -2.83 7.98
N SER A 18 7.44 -2.65 6.67
CA SER A 18 7.55 -3.72 5.69
C SER A 18 7.98 -3.17 4.33
N GLN A 19 8.87 -3.88 3.65
CA GLN A 19 9.33 -3.54 2.31
C GLN A 19 9.31 -4.76 1.40
N SER A 20 8.79 -4.61 0.18
CA SER A 20 8.70 -5.69 -0.80
C SER A 20 8.94 -5.19 -2.21
N ASN A 21 9.46 -6.05 -3.09
CA ASN A 21 9.73 -5.70 -4.49
C ASN A 21 8.89 -6.57 -5.45
N TYR A 22 8.31 -5.94 -6.46
CA TYR A 22 7.43 -6.58 -7.43
C TYR A 22 7.83 -6.24 -8.88
N PRO A 23 7.73 -7.19 -9.81
CA PRO A 23 8.07 -6.96 -11.22
C PRO A 23 6.98 -6.21 -12.00
N ASN A 24 5.84 -5.86 -11.38
CA ASN A 24 4.78 -5.07 -12.01
C ASN A 24 3.95 -4.29 -10.97
N SER A 25 3.31 -3.21 -11.42
CA SER A 25 2.53 -2.30 -10.57
C SER A 25 1.28 -2.95 -10.00
N PHE A 26 0.60 -3.82 -10.75
CA PHE A 26 -0.62 -4.48 -10.31
C PHE A 26 -0.38 -5.38 -9.08
N ARG A 27 0.67 -6.21 -9.09
CA ARG A 27 1.05 -7.04 -7.94
C ARG A 27 1.48 -6.20 -6.75
N ALA A 28 2.23 -5.12 -7.01
CA ALA A 28 2.62 -4.16 -5.97
C ALA A 28 1.37 -3.56 -5.30
N TYR A 29 0.37 -3.16 -6.09
CA TYR A 29 -0.89 -2.61 -5.62
C TYR A 29 -1.69 -3.62 -4.81
N CYS A 30 -1.88 -4.85 -5.32
CA CYS A 30 -2.59 -5.89 -4.58
C CYS A 30 -1.96 -6.19 -3.22
N HIS A 31 -0.62 -6.24 -3.15
CA HIS A 31 0.07 -6.46 -1.89
C HIS A 31 -0.09 -5.26 -0.94
N ALA A 32 0.18 -4.04 -1.41
CA ALA A 32 0.01 -2.82 -0.64
C ALA A 32 -1.41 -2.72 -0.06
N ARG A 33 -2.42 -2.97 -0.89
CA ARG A 33 -3.83 -2.95 -0.49
C ARG A 33 -4.15 -4.00 0.57
N SER A 34 -3.58 -5.21 0.47
CA SER A 34 -3.75 -6.24 1.50
C SER A 34 -3.17 -5.78 2.84
N GLN A 35 -1.98 -5.17 2.84
CA GLN A 35 -1.35 -4.63 4.05
C GLN A 35 -2.20 -3.52 4.68
N VAL A 36 -2.74 -2.63 3.84
CA VAL A 36 -3.60 -1.53 4.27
C VAL A 36 -4.91 -2.04 4.90
N LEU A 37 -5.60 -2.97 4.23
CA LEU A 37 -6.90 -3.46 4.67
C LEU A 37 -6.81 -4.40 5.88
N GLN A 38 -5.81 -5.30 5.91
CA GLN A 38 -5.69 -6.32 6.95
C GLN A 38 -4.95 -5.81 8.19
N HIS A 39 -3.93 -4.96 8.00
CA HIS A 39 -3.06 -4.52 9.08
C HIS A 39 -3.18 -3.02 9.39
N GLY A 40 -4.03 -2.28 8.67
CA GLY A 40 -4.21 -0.84 8.90
C GLY A 40 -2.97 -0.02 8.60
N MET A 41 -2.08 -0.52 7.74
CA MET A 41 -0.84 0.18 7.35
C MET A 41 -1.10 1.23 6.27
N SER A 42 -0.18 2.18 6.15
CA SER A 42 -0.06 3.05 4.97
C SER A 42 1.08 2.55 4.10
N CYS A 43 0.85 2.42 2.79
CA CYS A 43 1.80 1.86 1.84
C CYS A 43 2.05 2.79 0.66
N THR A 44 3.31 2.95 0.27
CA THR A 44 3.75 3.72 -0.89
C THR A 44 4.36 2.78 -1.92
N ILE A 45 3.92 2.91 -3.16
CA ILE A 45 4.45 2.16 -4.31
C ILE A 45 5.36 3.08 -5.09
N ILE A 46 6.62 2.67 -5.27
CA ILE A 46 7.67 3.45 -5.90
C ILE A 46 8.16 2.69 -7.13
N ASN A 47 8.13 3.35 -8.29
CA ASN A 47 8.77 2.83 -9.49
C ASN A 47 10.29 2.90 -9.31
N THR A 48 10.96 1.75 -9.34
CA THR A 48 12.40 1.70 -9.03
C THR A 48 13.29 2.22 -10.16
N GLU A 49 12.77 2.31 -11.40
CA GLU A 49 13.52 2.85 -12.53
C GLU A 49 13.53 4.38 -12.53
N SER A 50 12.41 5.01 -12.15
CA SER A 50 12.30 6.48 -12.09
C SER A 50 12.51 7.06 -10.69
N GLY A 51 12.42 6.22 -9.64
CA GLY A 51 12.38 6.66 -8.25
C GLY A 51 11.09 7.39 -7.86
N GLN A 52 10.11 7.48 -8.77
CA GLN A 52 8.87 8.22 -8.54
C GLN A 52 7.85 7.39 -7.78
N ILE A 53 7.03 8.07 -6.99
CA ILE A 53 5.85 7.48 -6.34
C ILE A 53 4.81 7.25 -7.42
N ASP A 54 4.45 5.99 -7.60
CA ASP A 54 3.40 5.54 -8.52
C ASP A 54 2.02 5.64 -7.86
N SER A 55 1.92 5.22 -6.59
CA SER A 55 0.67 5.23 -5.83
C SER A 55 0.94 5.30 -4.32
N GLN A 56 0.00 5.88 -3.58
CA GLN A 56 -0.04 5.86 -2.12
C GLN A 56 -1.40 5.31 -1.67
N LEU A 57 -1.37 4.35 -0.76
CA LEU A 57 -2.56 3.72 -0.19
C LEU A 57 -2.54 3.91 1.31
N ASP A 58 -3.65 4.43 1.83
CA ASP A 58 -3.85 4.67 3.26
C ASP A 58 -5.14 3.99 3.69
N PRO A 59 -5.25 3.57 4.95
CA PRO A 59 -6.41 2.83 5.43
C PRO A 59 -7.69 3.66 5.38
N THR A 60 -7.60 4.99 5.48
CA THR A 60 -8.74 5.91 5.35
C THR A 60 -9.28 5.98 3.92
N THR A 61 -8.40 6.01 2.92
CA THR A 61 -8.75 6.08 1.50
C THR A 61 -9.29 4.73 1.02
N GLU A 62 -8.63 3.62 1.35
CA GLU A 62 -9.02 2.28 0.89
C GLU A 62 -10.29 1.75 1.57
N ARG A 63 -10.52 2.06 2.86
CA ARG A 63 -11.79 1.71 3.56
C ARG A 63 -13.00 2.42 2.96
N ARG A 64 -12.81 3.61 2.38
CA ARG A 64 -13.89 4.37 1.74
C ARG A 64 -14.25 3.80 0.36
N LEU A 65 -13.28 3.17 -0.31
CA LEU A 65 -13.43 2.56 -1.63
C LEU A 65 -13.89 1.09 -1.57
N THR A 66 -13.73 0.44 -0.42
CA THR A 66 -14.41 -0.83 -0.15
C THR A 66 -15.86 -0.50 0.20
N PRO A 67 -16.88 -0.92 -0.59
CA PRO A 67 -18.23 -0.86 -0.10
C PRO A 67 -18.25 -1.66 1.20
N LEU A 68 -18.56 -1.00 2.31
CA LEU A 68 -19.01 -1.67 3.52
C LEU A 68 -20.11 -2.61 3.03
N GLU A 69 -19.86 -3.92 3.12
CA GLU A 69 -20.93 -4.88 2.88
C GLU A 69 -22.14 -4.44 3.71
N SER A 70 -23.25 -4.25 3.02
CA SER A 70 -24.58 -4.16 3.58
C SER A 70 -24.77 -5.31 4.58
N GLY A 71 -24.49 -5.05 5.84
CA GLY A 71 -24.75 -5.97 6.94
C GLY A 71 -26.24 -5.97 7.23
N SER A 72 -26.84 -7.13 6.97
CA SER A 72 -28.26 -7.48 7.10
C SER A 72 -28.82 -7.40 8.51
#